data_AF-A0A9P5C3Z3-F1
#
_entry.id   AF-A0A9P5C3Z3-F1
#
_cell.length_a   1.000
_cell.length_b   1.000
_cell.length_c   1.000
_cell.angle_alpha   90.00
_cell.angle_beta   90.00
_cell.angle_gamma   90.00
#
_symmetry.space_group_name_H-M   'P 1'
#
loop_
_entity.id
_entity.type
_entity.pdbx_description
1 polymer ?
#
loop_
_entity_poly.entity_id
_entity_poly.type
_entity_poly.pdbx_seq_one_letter_code
_entity_poly.pdbx_strand_id
1 'polypeptide(L)'
;MEHPRASSRAPASDVDRLAAEMTEKFRSVLSTKRMNDLSTNVSQSRSASPAPRDFGTPQPPTAQPPSYSSLKNIPLVAQPPNPSDLRSMRFRNMLHSLSAMPTRWENPGLLDEALRVVPLEQIYNEADEESQILQAEADSLGAGKKAAWGYQDCVVRALLRWFKRSFFQWVNNPPCSRCYSPTVAVGLTTPLPDEQARGATQVEAYKCSHEACQNYERFPRYNDAFVLLQTRKGRCGEWANCFSMLCRAVGSRVRWVWNAEDHVWTEVYSVHRKRWVHVDACEEAWDKPRLYTDGWGKKLSYCIAFSADGAMDVTRRYVRDQTKHAAPRNRAPEAVLLHIMDEIRAVRRKDMSKQDKFRLNGEDLRESKELRGYVISSIANDIIRLKPQDIINGMPPQESDKALEGRMSGNQAWIRARNEQGRGQSNQQDPRNQHPH
;
A
#
# COMPACT_ATOMS: atom_id res chain seq x y z
N MET A 1 6.28 13.22 43.32
CA MET A 1 5.18 13.02 42.36
C MET A 1 5.70 13.42 40.99
N GLU A 2 6.17 12.44 40.24
CA GLU A 2 6.85 12.61 38.95
C GLU A 2 5.89 12.27 37.81
N HIS A 3 5.76 13.17 36.83
CA HIS A 3 5.11 12.93 35.56
C HIS A 3 6.18 12.66 34.46
N PRO A 4 5.89 11.81 33.47
CA PRO A 4 6.89 11.27 32.55
C PRO A 4 7.22 12.22 31.38
N ARG A 5 8.52 12.27 31.01
CA ARG A 5 9.07 13.04 29.89
C ARG A 5 8.70 12.42 28.53
N ALA A 6 8.17 13.26 27.64
CA ALA A 6 7.94 12.94 26.23
C ALA A 6 9.27 12.82 25.45
N SER A 7 9.35 11.81 24.58
CA SER A 7 10.51 11.50 23.73
C SER A 7 10.59 12.47 22.53
N SER A 8 11.69 13.23 22.45
CA SER A 8 11.99 14.14 21.34
C SER A 8 12.58 13.38 20.14
N ARG A 9 12.10 13.70 18.94
CA ARG A 9 12.59 13.13 17.68
C ARG A 9 13.89 13.85 17.29
N ALA A 10 14.99 13.10 17.17
CA ALA A 10 16.33 13.65 16.94
C ALA A 10 16.47 14.36 15.57
N PRO A 11 17.19 15.50 15.49
CA PRO A 11 17.44 16.25 14.25
C PRO A 11 18.26 15.47 13.22
N ALA A 12 18.19 15.86 11.94
CA ALA A 12 18.88 15.18 10.83
C ALA A 12 20.42 15.07 11.03
N SER A 13 21.03 16.00 11.76
CA SER A 13 22.44 15.94 12.16
C SER A 13 22.76 14.76 13.08
N ASP A 14 21.80 14.33 13.91
CA ASP A 14 21.94 13.15 14.76
C ASP A 14 21.78 11.86 13.96
N VAL A 15 21.01 11.87 12.87
CA VAL A 15 20.88 10.72 11.96
C VAL A 15 22.18 10.51 11.17
N ASP A 16 22.80 11.58 10.69
CA ASP A 16 24.10 11.51 10.01
C ASP A 16 25.24 11.13 10.98
N ARG A 17 25.21 11.64 12.22
CA ARG A 17 26.16 11.24 13.27
C ARG A 17 25.98 9.77 13.65
N LEU A 18 24.73 9.31 13.79
CA LEU A 18 24.40 7.91 14.05
C LEU A 18 24.84 7.03 12.88
N ALA A 19 24.66 7.47 11.63
CA ALA A 19 25.14 6.74 10.45
C ALA A 19 26.67 6.63 10.42
N ALA A 20 27.39 7.70 10.82
CA ALA A 20 28.84 7.68 10.95
C ALA A 20 29.32 6.72 12.06
N GLU A 21 28.73 6.79 13.26
CA GLU A 21 29.04 5.86 14.36
C GLU A 21 28.72 4.40 14.00
N MET A 22 27.60 4.15 13.31
CA MET A 22 27.24 2.81 12.84
C MET A 22 28.24 2.30 11.80
N THR A 23 28.73 3.16 10.91
CA THR A 23 29.75 2.81 9.91
C THR A 23 31.07 2.45 10.58
N GLU A 24 31.46 3.18 11.63
CA GLU A 24 32.68 2.93 12.39
C GLU A 24 32.60 1.64 13.20
N LYS A 25 31.45 1.39 13.86
CA LYS A 25 31.16 0.12 14.53
C LYS A 25 31.17 -1.06 13.55
N PHE A 26 30.58 -0.90 12.36
CA PHE A 26 30.60 -1.92 11.31
C PHE A 26 32.03 -2.25 10.84
N ARG A 27 32.86 -1.22 10.62
CA ARG A 27 34.28 -1.40 10.27
C ARG A 27 35.05 -2.13 11.38
N SER A 28 34.81 -1.76 12.65
CA SER A 28 35.42 -2.43 13.80
C SER A 28 35.06 -3.91 13.84
N VAL A 29 33.78 -4.26 13.71
CA VAL A 29 33.31 -5.67 13.69
C VAL A 29 33.93 -6.48 12.55
N LEU A 30 34.00 -5.91 11.34
CA LEU A 30 34.65 -6.58 10.21
C LEU A 30 36.16 -6.76 10.42
N SER A 31 36.84 -5.77 11.02
CA SER A 31 38.25 -5.86 11.37
C SER A 31 38.51 -6.96 12.40
N THR A 32 37.71 -7.01 13.47
CA THR A 32 37.79 -8.07 14.50
C THR A 32 37.52 -9.46 13.91
N LYS A 33 36.53 -9.58 13.03
CA LYS A 33 36.24 -10.86 12.35
C LYS A 33 37.41 -11.31 11.47
N ARG A 34 37.99 -10.39 10.69
CA ARG A 34 39.15 -10.69 9.83
C ARG A 34 40.38 -11.09 10.65
N MET A 35 40.59 -10.48 11.82
CA MET A 35 41.68 -10.80 12.74
C MET A 35 41.49 -12.17 13.42
N ASN A 36 40.25 -12.51 13.80
CA ASN A 36 39.90 -13.82 14.32
C ASN A 36 40.05 -14.93 13.25
N ASP A 37 39.63 -14.68 12.01
CA ASP A 37 39.77 -15.63 10.89
C ASP A 37 41.24 -15.87 10.49
N LEU A 38 42.12 -14.87 10.64
CA LEU A 38 43.56 -15.07 10.50
C LEU A 38 44.14 -15.89 11.67
N SER A 39 43.63 -15.70 12.88
CA SER A 39 44.14 -16.38 14.09
C SER A 39 43.75 -17.86 14.15
N THR A 40 42.56 -18.21 13.62
CA THR A 40 42.09 -19.60 13.52
C THR A 40 42.84 -20.38 12.44
N ASN A 41 43.20 -19.76 11.32
CA ASN A 41 43.94 -20.42 10.22
C ASN A 41 45.43 -20.69 10.53
N VAL A 42 46.06 -19.90 11.41
CA VAL A 42 47.46 -20.14 11.83
C VAL A 42 47.59 -21.33 12.79
N SER A 43 46.48 -21.78 13.39
CA SER A 43 46.44 -22.85 14.39
C SER A 43 46.32 -24.27 13.80
N GLN A 44 46.14 -24.42 12.48
CA GLN A 44 45.90 -25.73 11.83
C GLN A 44 47.00 -26.19 10.85
N SER A 45 48.16 -25.51 10.80
CA SER A 45 49.22 -25.87 9.83
C SER A 45 50.61 -26.03 10.47
N ARG A 46 50.81 -27.10 11.26
CA ARG A 46 52.10 -27.74 11.66
C ARG A 46 51.77 -29.17 12.13
N SER A 47 52.33 -30.31 11.71
CA SER A 47 53.38 -30.72 10.77
C SER A 47 53.24 -32.25 10.58
N ALA A 48 53.45 -32.80 9.38
CA ALA A 48 54.02 -34.14 9.19
C ALA A 48 54.52 -34.31 7.73
N SER A 49 55.82 -34.56 7.59
CA SER A 49 56.55 -34.81 6.33
C SER A 49 56.40 -36.27 5.84
N PRO A 50 56.78 -36.61 4.59
CA PRO A 50 56.20 -37.72 3.83
C PRO A 50 57.03 -39.02 3.86
N ALA A 51 56.35 -40.15 3.64
CA ALA A 51 56.96 -41.45 3.32
C ALA A 51 56.56 -41.90 1.90
N PRO A 52 57.37 -42.72 1.20
CA PRO A 52 57.36 -42.81 -0.26
C PRO A 52 56.35 -43.80 -0.85
N ARG A 53 56.16 -43.63 -2.16
CA ARG A 53 55.16 -44.23 -3.06
C ARG A 53 55.23 -45.75 -3.19
N ASP A 54 54.06 -46.36 -3.42
CA ASP A 54 53.91 -47.58 -4.22
C ASP A 54 52.68 -47.53 -5.14
N PHE A 55 52.81 -48.20 -6.29
CA PHE A 55 51.91 -48.20 -7.45
C PHE A 55 50.65 -49.06 -7.27
N GLY A 56 49.48 -48.58 -7.73
CA GLY A 56 48.34 -49.45 -8.07
C GLY A 56 46.91 -48.85 -7.94
N THR A 57 46.32 -48.40 -9.07
CA THR A 57 44.85 -48.33 -9.37
C THR A 57 43.94 -47.36 -8.55
N PRO A 58 42.69 -47.07 -9.00
CA PRO A 58 42.28 -46.12 -10.03
C PRO A 58 41.56 -44.86 -9.49
N GLN A 59 41.52 -43.80 -10.31
CA GLN A 59 40.99 -42.46 -10.00
C GLN A 59 39.43 -42.38 -10.00
N PRO A 60 38.78 -41.75 -9.00
CA PRO A 60 37.36 -41.37 -9.07
C PRO A 60 37.15 -40.00 -9.75
N PRO A 61 35.93 -39.73 -10.28
CA PRO A 61 35.69 -38.74 -11.32
C PRO A 61 35.85 -37.28 -10.87
N THR A 62 36.32 -36.45 -11.79
CA THR A 62 36.48 -35.00 -11.64
C THR A 62 35.12 -34.32 -11.37
N ALA A 63 34.93 -33.82 -10.15
CA ALA A 63 33.83 -32.92 -9.82
C ALA A 63 34.01 -31.60 -10.56
N GLN A 64 33.03 -31.21 -11.38
CA GLN A 64 32.96 -29.86 -11.93
C GLN A 64 32.80 -28.85 -10.79
N PRO A 65 33.47 -27.67 -10.86
CA PRO A 65 33.34 -26.65 -9.83
C PRO A 65 31.90 -26.11 -9.78
N PRO A 66 31.39 -25.77 -8.59
CA PRO A 66 30.01 -25.32 -8.42
C PRO A 66 29.73 -24.01 -9.17
N SER A 67 28.53 -23.91 -9.74
CA SER A 67 28.00 -22.69 -10.35
C SER A 67 28.00 -21.54 -9.34
N TYR A 68 28.81 -20.52 -9.60
CA TYR A 68 28.85 -19.27 -8.84
C TYR A 68 27.56 -18.45 -9.10
N SER A 69 26.49 -18.77 -8.38
CA SER A 69 25.25 -17.98 -8.35
C SER A 69 25.41 -16.73 -7.46
N SER A 70 26.41 -15.91 -7.77
CA SER A 70 26.87 -14.79 -6.91
C SER A 70 26.66 -13.41 -7.56
N LEU A 71 25.55 -13.22 -8.28
CA LEU A 71 25.17 -11.89 -8.78
C LEU A 71 23.79 -11.50 -8.24
N LYS A 72 23.68 -11.30 -6.92
CA LYS A 72 22.46 -10.82 -6.25
C LYS A 72 22.19 -9.30 -6.43
N ASN A 73 22.95 -8.62 -7.28
CA ASN A 73 22.93 -7.15 -7.43
C ASN A 73 22.84 -6.68 -8.90
N ILE A 74 22.11 -7.39 -9.77
CA ILE A 74 21.82 -6.87 -11.11
C ILE A 74 20.66 -5.86 -10.99
N PRO A 75 20.80 -4.62 -11.50
CA PRO A 75 19.68 -3.69 -11.59
C PRO A 75 18.48 -4.36 -12.26
N LEU A 76 17.28 -4.23 -11.68
CA LEU A 76 16.07 -4.73 -12.31
C LEU A 76 15.86 -3.99 -13.63
N VAL A 77 16.07 -4.68 -14.75
CA VAL A 77 15.86 -4.15 -16.10
C VAL A 77 14.41 -4.42 -16.49
N ALA A 78 13.69 -3.39 -16.93
CA ALA A 78 12.33 -3.54 -17.43
C ALA A 78 12.30 -4.45 -18.67
N GLN A 79 11.38 -5.41 -18.70
CA GLN A 79 11.25 -6.37 -19.79
C GLN A 79 9.79 -6.46 -20.26
N PRO A 80 9.52 -6.43 -21.57
CA PRO A 80 8.17 -6.62 -22.05
C PRO A 80 7.63 -8.01 -21.67
N PRO A 81 6.32 -8.16 -21.42
CA PRO A 81 5.72 -9.47 -21.17
C PRO A 81 5.93 -10.37 -22.40
N ASN A 82 6.34 -11.62 -22.16
CA ASN A 82 6.38 -12.61 -23.22
C ASN A 82 4.93 -12.87 -23.70
N PRO A 83 4.63 -12.80 -25.01
CA PRO A 83 3.29 -13.11 -25.53
C PRO A 83 2.74 -14.49 -25.11
N SER A 84 3.62 -15.47 -24.85
CA SER A 84 3.21 -16.79 -24.36
C SER A 84 2.92 -16.83 -22.85
N ASP A 85 3.38 -15.83 -22.08
CA ASP A 85 3.04 -15.68 -20.66
C ASP A 85 1.66 -15.01 -20.52
N LEU A 86 0.63 -15.84 -20.64
CA LEU A 86 -0.76 -15.43 -20.51
C LEU A 86 -1.06 -14.75 -19.17
N ARG A 87 -0.35 -15.07 -18.09
CA ARG A 87 -0.58 -14.48 -16.78
C ARG A 87 -0.11 -13.03 -16.75
N SER A 88 1.12 -12.79 -17.21
CA SER A 88 1.67 -11.44 -17.35
C SER A 88 0.84 -10.59 -18.31
N MET A 89 0.39 -11.17 -19.43
CA MET A 89 -0.47 -10.47 -20.39
C MET A 89 -1.83 -10.08 -19.79
N ARG A 90 -2.48 -10.97 -19.03
CA ARG A 90 -3.72 -10.65 -18.31
C ARG A 90 -3.51 -9.54 -17.29
N PHE A 91 -2.41 -9.61 -16.54
CA PHE A 91 -2.09 -8.59 -15.53
C PHE A 91 -1.82 -7.22 -16.18
N ARG A 92 -1.05 -7.19 -17.28
CA ARG A 92 -0.86 -5.98 -18.09
C ARG A 92 -2.19 -5.38 -18.52
N ASN A 93 -3.05 -6.16 -19.18
CA ASN A 93 -4.33 -5.66 -19.68
C ASN A 93 -5.24 -5.13 -18.56
N MET A 94 -5.23 -5.79 -17.40
CA MET A 94 -5.92 -5.33 -16.20
C MET A 94 -5.39 -3.97 -15.74
N LEU A 95 -4.06 -3.81 -15.59
CA LEU A 95 -3.46 -2.55 -15.14
C LEU A 95 -3.68 -1.41 -16.15
N HIS A 96 -3.64 -1.67 -17.46
CA HIS A 96 -4.03 -0.68 -18.46
C HIS A 96 -5.49 -0.25 -18.31
N SER A 97 -6.40 -1.20 -18.10
CA SER A 97 -7.83 -0.90 -17.89
C SER A 97 -8.05 -0.05 -16.64
N LEU A 98 -7.40 -0.40 -15.54
CA LEU A 98 -7.43 0.36 -14.28
C LEU A 98 -6.83 1.78 -14.45
N SER A 99 -5.79 1.93 -15.26
CA SER A 99 -5.15 3.22 -15.53
C SER A 99 -6.03 4.24 -16.26
N ALA A 100 -7.17 3.82 -16.80
CA ALA A 100 -8.15 4.71 -17.40
C ALA A 100 -8.98 5.47 -16.35
N MET A 101 -9.02 4.97 -15.11
CA MET A 101 -9.89 5.51 -14.07
C MET A 101 -9.61 7.00 -13.77
N PRO A 102 -8.37 7.44 -13.48
CA PRO A 102 -8.09 8.85 -13.23
C PRO A 102 -8.31 9.75 -14.44
N THR A 103 -8.14 9.22 -15.66
CA THR A 103 -8.35 10.01 -16.88
C THR A 103 -9.80 10.40 -17.14
N ARG A 104 -10.75 9.68 -16.53
CA ARG A 104 -12.17 10.03 -16.61
C ARG A 104 -12.53 11.28 -15.80
N TRP A 105 -11.72 11.62 -14.80
CA TRP A 105 -11.92 12.83 -14.00
C TRP A 105 -11.47 14.09 -14.72
N GLU A 106 -10.61 13.96 -15.75
CA GLU A 106 -10.08 15.09 -16.55
C GLU A 106 -11.14 15.67 -17.51
N ASN A 107 -12.40 15.68 -17.09
CA ASN A 107 -13.53 16.28 -17.79
C ASN A 107 -13.87 17.62 -17.10
N PRO A 108 -13.70 18.78 -17.76
CA PRO A 108 -13.98 20.08 -17.16
C PRO A 108 -15.41 20.21 -16.61
N GLY A 109 -16.42 19.72 -17.33
CA GLY A 109 -17.81 19.79 -16.88
C GLY A 109 -18.09 18.95 -15.62
N LEU A 110 -17.36 17.84 -15.44
CA LEU A 110 -17.42 17.05 -14.21
C LEU A 110 -16.81 17.81 -13.04
N LEU A 111 -15.64 18.40 -13.24
CA LEU A 111 -14.94 19.13 -12.19
C LEU A 111 -15.71 20.40 -11.79
N ASP A 112 -16.31 21.11 -12.74
CA ASP A 112 -17.16 22.27 -12.47
C ASP A 112 -18.40 21.89 -11.65
N GLU A 113 -19.08 20.80 -12.02
CA GLU A 113 -20.24 20.31 -11.27
C GLU A 113 -19.84 19.84 -9.87
N ALA A 114 -18.68 19.20 -9.73
CA ALA A 114 -18.13 18.82 -8.43
C ALA A 114 -17.92 20.06 -7.53
N LEU A 115 -17.35 21.14 -8.07
CA LEU A 115 -17.12 22.38 -7.32
C LEU A 115 -18.41 23.07 -6.88
N ARG A 116 -19.51 22.93 -7.63
CA ARG A 116 -20.83 23.45 -7.21
C ARG A 116 -21.40 22.73 -5.98
N VAL A 117 -21.06 21.46 -5.81
CA VAL A 117 -21.57 20.62 -4.73
C VAL A 117 -20.73 20.74 -3.45
N VAL A 118 -19.44 21.05 -3.58
CA VAL A 118 -18.55 21.27 -2.43
C VAL A 118 -18.88 22.61 -1.75
N PRO A 119 -19.02 22.66 -0.41
CA PRO A 119 -19.18 23.92 0.32
C PRO A 119 -17.84 24.66 0.38
N LEU A 120 -17.41 25.23 -0.73
CA LEU A 120 -16.06 25.79 -0.90
C LEU A 120 -15.70 26.82 0.16
N GLU A 121 -16.63 27.71 0.53
CA GLU A 121 -16.41 28.69 1.59
C GLU A 121 -16.05 28.03 2.93
N GLN A 122 -16.82 27.02 3.36
CA GLN A 122 -16.52 26.27 4.59
C GLN A 122 -15.14 25.59 4.49
N ILE A 123 -14.86 24.92 3.36
CA ILE A 123 -13.61 24.19 3.16
C ILE A 123 -12.40 25.13 3.21
N TYR A 124 -12.48 26.29 2.56
CA TYR A 124 -11.38 27.26 2.54
C TYR A 124 -11.20 27.95 3.89
N ASN A 125 -12.28 28.30 4.59
CA ASN A 125 -12.19 28.87 5.94
C ASN A 125 -11.53 27.88 6.93
N GLU A 126 -11.95 26.61 6.93
CA GLU A 126 -11.30 25.57 7.75
C GLU A 126 -9.81 25.37 7.39
N ALA A 127 -9.49 25.45 6.10
CA ALA A 127 -8.12 25.31 5.62
C ALA A 127 -7.24 26.51 6.00
N ASP A 128 -7.80 27.72 5.96
CA ASP A 128 -7.13 28.95 6.37
C ASP A 128 -6.79 28.89 7.86
N GLU A 129 -7.78 28.59 8.71
CA GLU A 129 -7.58 28.41 10.16
C GLU A 129 -6.50 27.36 10.46
N GLU A 130 -6.61 26.18 9.85
CA GLU A 130 -5.66 25.09 10.06
C GLU A 130 -4.25 25.48 9.56
N SER A 131 -4.14 26.16 8.43
CA SER A 131 -2.84 26.61 7.90
C SER A 131 -2.17 27.65 8.79
N GLN A 132 -2.93 28.57 9.37
CA GLN A 132 -2.42 29.58 10.30
C GLN A 132 -1.91 28.95 11.59
N ILE A 133 -2.64 27.97 12.14
CA ILE A 133 -2.21 27.21 13.32
C ILE A 133 -0.88 26.50 13.02
N LEU A 134 -0.79 25.77 11.91
CA LEU A 134 0.42 25.04 11.54
C LEU A 134 1.62 25.96 11.27
N GLN A 135 1.37 27.17 10.77
CA GLN A 135 2.39 28.19 10.58
C GLN A 135 2.88 28.74 11.93
N ALA A 136 1.95 29.11 12.83
CA ALA A 136 2.29 29.59 14.17
C ALA A 136 3.05 28.54 14.99
N GLU A 137 2.69 27.25 14.88
CA GLU A 137 3.43 26.14 15.50
C GLU A 137 4.87 26.07 14.98
N ALA A 138 5.07 26.21 13.66
CA ALA A 138 6.41 26.19 13.08
C ALA A 138 7.25 27.38 13.54
N ASP A 139 6.67 28.57 13.57
CA ASP A 139 7.35 29.79 14.01
C ASP A 139 7.75 29.70 15.48
N SER A 140 6.92 29.06 16.31
CA SER A 140 7.20 28.80 17.72
C SER A 140 8.37 27.81 17.96
N LEU A 141 8.68 26.95 16.99
CA LEU A 141 9.80 25.99 17.07
C LEU A 141 11.15 26.59 16.63
N GLY A 142 11.18 27.87 16.30
CA GLY A 142 12.38 28.64 15.96
C GLY A 142 12.63 28.80 14.47
N ALA A 143 13.63 29.62 14.14
CA ALA A 143 13.93 30.03 12.77
C ALA A 143 14.22 28.84 11.83
N GLY A 144 13.64 28.90 10.63
CA GLY A 144 13.87 27.91 9.56
C GLY A 144 13.04 26.63 9.67
N LYS A 145 12.17 26.49 10.68
CA LYS A 145 11.16 25.44 10.72
C LYS A 145 10.03 25.76 9.75
N LYS A 146 9.48 24.72 9.12
CA LYS A 146 8.36 24.84 8.17
C LYS A 146 7.12 24.24 8.80
N ALA A 147 5.96 24.82 8.48
CA ALA A 147 4.66 24.27 8.80
C ALA A 147 4.59 22.78 8.47
N ALA A 148 3.84 22.01 9.28
CA ALA A 148 3.71 20.58 9.04
C ALA A 148 3.00 20.28 7.71
N TRP A 149 2.17 21.18 7.19
CA TRP A 149 1.46 21.01 5.93
C TRP A 149 1.33 22.35 5.23
N GLY A 150 1.20 22.33 3.90
CA GLY A 150 0.91 23.54 3.13
C GLY A 150 -0.58 23.83 3.07
N TYR A 151 -0.96 25.02 2.62
CA TYR A 151 -2.37 25.41 2.50
C TYR A 151 -3.22 24.40 1.70
N GLN A 152 -2.75 23.97 0.53
CA GLN A 152 -3.46 22.99 -0.29
C GLN A 152 -3.64 21.64 0.42
N ASP A 153 -2.70 21.24 1.29
CA ASP A 153 -2.84 20.04 2.10
C ASP A 153 -3.97 20.21 3.13
N CYS A 154 -4.08 21.41 3.74
CA CYS A 154 -5.20 21.75 4.64
C CYS A 154 -6.55 21.74 3.91
N VAL A 155 -6.62 22.24 2.67
CA VAL A 155 -7.83 22.17 1.83
C VAL A 155 -8.28 20.72 1.64
N VAL A 156 -7.37 19.80 1.28
CA VAL A 156 -7.74 18.38 1.11
C VAL A 156 -8.13 17.73 2.44
N ARG A 157 -7.53 18.14 3.56
CA ARG A 157 -7.89 17.63 4.90
C ARG A 157 -9.27 18.11 5.35
N ALA A 158 -9.62 19.36 5.09
CA ALA A 158 -10.98 19.87 5.29
C ALA A 158 -11.99 19.14 4.40
N LEU A 159 -11.66 18.98 3.11
CA LEU A 159 -12.47 18.22 2.16
C LEU A 159 -12.69 16.77 2.61
N LEU A 160 -11.65 16.12 3.16
CA LEU A 160 -11.71 14.76 3.71
C LEU A 160 -12.70 14.65 4.88
N ARG A 161 -12.66 15.61 5.82
CA ARG A 161 -13.59 15.66 6.95
C ARG A 161 -15.02 15.85 6.47
N TRP A 162 -15.27 16.85 5.62
CA TRP A 162 -16.60 17.09 5.05
C TRP A 162 -17.12 15.88 4.28
N PHE A 163 -16.27 15.27 3.45
CA PHE A 163 -16.65 14.13 2.62
C PHE A 163 -17.20 12.98 3.48
N LYS A 164 -16.45 12.59 4.50
CA LYS A 164 -16.82 11.46 5.37
C LYS A 164 -17.97 11.78 6.32
N ARG A 165 -17.99 12.99 6.88
CA ARG A 165 -18.90 13.34 7.97
C ARG A 165 -20.25 13.88 7.49
N SER A 166 -20.31 14.41 6.27
CA SER A 166 -21.48 15.16 5.80
C SER A 166 -21.93 14.79 4.39
N PHE A 167 -21.00 14.47 3.49
CA PHE A 167 -21.34 14.30 2.07
C PHE A 167 -21.71 12.86 1.70
N PHE A 168 -20.85 11.88 2.03
CA PHE A 168 -20.90 10.54 1.47
C PHE A 168 -21.24 9.49 2.54
N GLN A 169 -22.07 8.52 2.19
CA GLN A 169 -22.60 7.53 3.13
C GLN A 169 -22.08 6.13 2.84
N TRP A 170 -21.72 5.41 3.90
CA TRP A 170 -21.33 4.00 3.79
C TRP A 170 -22.58 3.13 3.68
N VAL A 171 -22.60 2.23 2.71
CA VAL A 171 -23.69 1.26 2.52
C VAL A 171 -23.12 -0.15 2.53
N ASN A 172 -23.40 -0.89 3.60
CA ASN A 172 -23.16 -2.32 3.60
C ASN A 172 -24.33 -3.04 2.90
N ASN A 173 -25.53 -2.94 3.48
CA ASN A 173 -26.78 -3.35 2.85
C ASN A 173 -27.72 -2.13 2.82
N PRO A 174 -28.38 -1.82 1.69
CA PRO A 174 -29.34 -0.73 1.66
C PRO A 174 -30.54 -1.03 2.57
N PRO A 175 -31.04 -0.06 3.36
CA PRO A 175 -32.28 -0.25 4.10
C PRO A 175 -33.48 -0.36 3.14
N CYS A 176 -34.54 -1.05 3.57
CA CYS A 176 -35.78 -1.14 2.81
C CYS A 176 -36.40 0.24 2.61
N SER A 177 -36.71 0.61 1.36
CA SER A 177 -37.28 1.89 0.98
C SER A 177 -38.74 2.07 1.44
N ARG A 178 -39.43 0.97 1.77
CA ARG A 178 -40.83 0.99 2.26
C ARG A 178 -40.95 1.06 3.78
N CYS A 179 -40.20 0.25 4.51
CA CYS A 179 -40.36 0.10 5.97
C CYS A 179 -39.08 0.38 6.76
N TYR A 180 -38.00 0.78 6.10
CA TYR A 180 -36.69 1.11 6.71
C TYR A 180 -36.03 -0.01 7.50
N SER A 181 -36.59 -1.22 7.46
CA SER A 181 -36.01 -2.40 8.09
C SER A 181 -34.71 -2.80 7.38
N PRO A 182 -33.80 -3.49 8.08
CA PRO A 182 -32.61 -4.07 7.47
C PRO A 182 -32.95 -4.99 6.31
N THR A 183 -32.00 -5.16 5.40
CA THR A 183 -32.14 -6.07 4.27
C THR A 183 -31.03 -7.11 4.28
N VAL A 184 -31.29 -8.25 3.64
CA VAL A 184 -30.36 -9.38 3.50
C VAL A 184 -30.03 -9.55 2.03
N ALA A 185 -28.74 -9.74 1.71
CA ALA A 185 -28.29 -9.95 0.34
C ALA A 185 -28.88 -11.24 -0.24
N VAL A 186 -29.39 -11.16 -1.47
CA VAL A 186 -29.98 -12.29 -2.22
C VAL A 186 -29.05 -12.73 -3.35
N GLY A 187 -28.28 -11.80 -3.91
CA GLY A 187 -27.32 -12.09 -4.98
C GLY A 187 -27.17 -10.91 -5.94
N LEU A 188 -26.70 -11.20 -7.14
CA LEU A 188 -26.59 -10.23 -8.22
C LEU A 188 -27.82 -10.29 -9.13
N THR A 189 -28.20 -9.15 -9.69
CA THR A 189 -29.26 -9.01 -10.68
C THR A 189 -28.77 -8.15 -11.84
N THR A 190 -29.39 -8.31 -13.00
CA THR A 190 -29.04 -7.55 -14.20
C THR A 190 -29.35 -6.07 -13.98
N PRO A 191 -28.45 -5.14 -14.36
CA PRO A 191 -28.76 -3.71 -14.37
C PRO A 191 -30.01 -3.41 -15.21
N LEU A 192 -30.85 -2.50 -14.72
CA LEU A 192 -31.92 -1.90 -15.50
C LEU A 192 -31.33 -0.98 -16.58
N PRO A 193 -32.10 -0.66 -17.65
CA PRO A 193 -31.61 0.22 -18.71
C PRO A 193 -31.11 1.59 -18.21
N ASP A 194 -31.76 2.17 -17.21
CA ASP A 194 -31.37 3.46 -16.61
C ASP A 194 -30.12 3.34 -15.71
N GLU A 195 -29.97 2.23 -14.99
CA GLU A 195 -28.79 1.92 -14.17
C GLU A 195 -27.57 1.69 -15.09
N GLN A 196 -27.77 0.95 -16.19
CA GLN A 196 -26.74 0.68 -17.18
C GLN A 196 -26.33 1.96 -17.93
N ALA A 197 -27.29 2.81 -18.31
CA ALA A 197 -27.01 4.10 -18.94
C ALA A 197 -26.18 5.03 -18.04
N ARG A 198 -26.30 4.87 -16.72
CA ARG A 198 -25.51 5.55 -15.69
C ARG A 198 -24.21 4.82 -15.32
N GLY A 199 -23.82 3.80 -16.08
CA GLY A 199 -22.54 3.12 -15.93
C GLY A 199 -22.49 2.07 -14.80
N ALA A 200 -23.63 1.58 -14.31
CA ALA A 200 -23.65 0.41 -13.45
C ALA A 200 -23.37 -0.86 -14.25
N THR A 201 -22.33 -1.60 -13.85
CA THR A 201 -22.00 -2.90 -14.47
C THR A 201 -22.56 -4.09 -13.71
N GLN A 202 -22.88 -3.89 -12.43
CA GLN A 202 -23.40 -4.91 -11.53
C GLN A 202 -24.43 -4.28 -10.60
N VAL A 203 -25.46 -5.04 -10.25
CA VAL A 203 -26.47 -4.63 -9.26
C VAL A 203 -26.62 -5.74 -8.23
N GLU A 204 -26.50 -5.36 -6.97
CA GLU A 204 -26.74 -6.26 -5.85
C GLU A 204 -28.23 -6.17 -5.47
N ALA A 205 -28.87 -7.32 -5.28
CA ALA A 205 -30.26 -7.44 -4.88
C ALA A 205 -30.37 -7.81 -3.39
N TYR A 206 -31.25 -7.13 -2.68
CA TYR A 206 -31.47 -7.31 -1.25
C TYR A 206 -32.94 -7.52 -0.95
N LYS A 207 -33.26 -8.41 0.00
CA LYS A 207 -34.63 -8.66 0.46
C LYS A 207 -34.82 -8.07 1.85
N CYS A 208 -35.92 -7.36 2.05
CA CYS A 208 -36.31 -6.84 3.36
C CYS A 208 -36.42 -7.98 4.39
N SER A 209 -35.81 -7.80 5.56
CA SER A 209 -35.87 -8.80 6.65
C SER A 209 -37.22 -8.83 7.36
N HIS A 210 -38.02 -7.77 7.23
CA HIS A 210 -39.37 -7.73 7.81
C HIS A 210 -40.34 -8.58 6.98
N GLU A 211 -40.86 -9.64 7.60
CA GLU A 211 -41.65 -10.66 6.91
C GLU A 211 -42.94 -10.12 6.28
N ALA A 212 -43.58 -9.12 6.87
CA ALA A 212 -44.79 -8.54 6.29
C ALA A 212 -44.50 -7.62 5.08
N CYS A 213 -43.27 -7.13 4.91
CA CYS A 213 -42.92 -6.20 3.84
C CYS A 213 -42.54 -6.92 2.54
N GLN A 214 -41.67 -7.94 2.63
CA GLN A 214 -41.13 -8.71 1.49
C GLN A 214 -40.56 -7.88 0.32
N ASN A 215 -40.32 -6.56 0.51
CA ASN A 215 -39.82 -5.70 -0.57
C ASN A 215 -38.38 -6.07 -0.94
N TYR A 216 -38.02 -5.78 -2.18
CA TYR A 216 -36.65 -5.93 -2.68
C TYR A 216 -36.02 -4.57 -2.94
N GLU A 217 -34.76 -4.43 -2.53
CA GLU A 217 -33.93 -3.27 -2.82
C GLU A 217 -32.86 -3.62 -3.84
N ARG A 218 -32.54 -2.64 -4.68
CA ARG A 218 -31.47 -2.71 -5.67
C ARG A 218 -30.34 -1.79 -5.25
N PHE A 219 -29.11 -2.26 -5.36
CA PHE A 219 -27.92 -1.47 -5.11
C PHE A 219 -26.98 -1.54 -6.32
N PRO A 220 -27.15 -0.63 -7.28
CA PRO A 220 -26.28 -0.56 -8.45
C PRO A 220 -24.88 -0.07 -8.07
N ARG A 221 -23.86 -0.77 -8.57
CA ARG A 221 -22.44 -0.42 -8.36
C ARG A 221 -21.99 0.51 -9.47
N TYR A 222 -22.01 1.81 -9.19
CA TYR A 222 -21.66 2.86 -10.15
C TYR A 222 -20.16 3.15 -10.15
N ASN A 223 -19.59 3.24 -11.35
CA ASN A 223 -18.20 3.67 -11.54
C ASN A 223 -18.08 5.12 -12.08
N ASP A 224 -19.20 5.74 -12.48
CA ASP A 224 -19.21 7.10 -12.99
C ASP A 224 -19.25 8.12 -11.84
N ALA A 225 -18.25 9.00 -11.79
CA ALA A 225 -18.14 10.02 -10.75
C ALA A 225 -19.28 11.04 -10.77
N PHE A 226 -19.90 11.34 -11.92
CA PHE A 226 -21.10 12.17 -11.98
C PHE A 226 -22.25 11.55 -11.20
N VAL A 227 -22.43 10.24 -11.36
CA VAL A 227 -23.50 9.51 -10.67
C VAL A 227 -23.20 9.43 -9.17
N LEU A 228 -21.93 9.25 -8.79
CA LEU A 228 -21.53 9.22 -7.39
C LEU A 228 -21.73 10.57 -6.66
N LEU A 229 -21.58 11.71 -7.35
CA LEU A 229 -21.93 13.03 -6.81
C LEU A 229 -23.41 13.16 -6.45
N GLN A 230 -24.27 12.44 -7.18
CA GLN A 230 -25.73 12.42 -6.96
C GLN A 230 -26.14 11.37 -5.93
N THR A 231 -25.64 10.14 -6.05
CA THR A 231 -26.04 9.03 -5.17
C THR A 231 -25.44 9.14 -3.77
N ARG A 232 -24.24 9.73 -3.67
CA ARG A 232 -23.53 10.06 -2.42
C ARG A 232 -23.41 8.89 -1.44
N LYS A 233 -23.35 7.68 -1.95
CA LYS A 233 -23.32 6.47 -1.13
C LYS A 233 -22.62 5.32 -1.83
N GLY A 234 -22.02 4.43 -1.05
CA GLY A 234 -21.23 3.33 -1.60
C GLY A 234 -20.37 2.60 -0.59
N ARG A 235 -19.43 1.81 -1.10
CA ARG A 235 -18.33 1.17 -0.34
C ARG A 235 -16.99 1.77 -0.77
N CYS A 236 -15.88 1.17 -0.35
CA CYS A 236 -14.53 1.72 -0.59
C CYS A 236 -14.26 2.12 -2.04
N GLY A 237 -14.77 1.36 -3.02
CA GLY A 237 -14.66 1.68 -4.45
C GLY A 237 -15.28 3.03 -4.82
N GLU A 238 -16.55 3.21 -4.51
CA GLU A 238 -17.29 4.45 -4.77
C GLU A 238 -16.76 5.63 -3.95
N TRP A 239 -16.42 5.38 -2.69
CA TRP A 239 -15.81 6.37 -1.78
C TRP A 239 -14.51 6.91 -2.36
N ALA A 240 -13.56 6.03 -2.70
CA ALA A 240 -12.27 6.44 -3.24
C ALA A 240 -12.41 7.13 -4.61
N ASN A 241 -13.32 6.65 -5.47
CA ASN A 241 -13.59 7.25 -6.78
C ASN A 241 -14.10 8.69 -6.63
N CYS A 242 -15.20 8.88 -5.89
CA CYS A 242 -15.82 10.19 -5.73
C CYS A 242 -14.87 11.17 -5.00
N PHE A 243 -14.21 10.72 -3.93
CA PHE A 243 -13.30 11.57 -3.18
C PHE A 243 -12.07 11.97 -4.01
N SER A 244 -11.47 11.04 -4.74
CA SER A 244 -10.32 11.35 -5.61
C SER A 244 -10.69 12.38 -6.68
N MET A 245 -11.88 12.26 -7.28
CA MET A 245 -12.40 13.21 -8.24
C MET A 245 -12.59 14.60 -7.60
N LEU A 246 -13.14 14.68 -6.39
CA LEU A 246 -13.29 15.93 -5.65
C LEU A 246 -11.93 16.58 -5.33
N CYS A 247 -10.93 15.79 -4.92
CA CYS A 247 -9.56 16.28 -4.75
C CYS A 247 -9.00 16.86 -6.06
N ARG A 248 -9.32 16.23 -7.19
CA ARG A 248 -8.91 16.70 -8.52
C ARG A 248 -9.62 18.00 -8.90
N ALA A 249 -10.89 18.16 -8.53
CA ALA A 249 -11.70 19.35 -8.78
C ALA A 249 -11.16 20.58 -8.02
N VAL A 250 -10.76 20.42 -6.75
CA VAL A 250 -10.11 21.50 -5.97
C VAL A 250 -8.65 21.76 -6.35
N GLY A 251 -8.19 21.26 -7.49
CA GLY A 251 -6.88 21.56 -8.07
C GLY A 251 -5.71 20.69 -7.59
N SER A 252 -5.97 19.62 -6.84
CA SER A 252 -4.88 18.72 -6.40
C SER A 252 -4.47 17.73 -7.49
N ARG A 253 -3.21 17.32 -7.48
CA ARG A 253 -2.76 16.13 -8.22
C ARG A 253 -3.10 14.89 -7.43
N VAL A 254 -3.78 13.96 -8.08
CA VAL A 254 -4.40 12.80 -7.41
C VAL A 254 -3.98 11.51 -8.09
N ARG A 255 -3.79 10.46 -7.28
CA ARG A 255 -3.71 9.08 -7.74
C ARG A 255 -4.82 8.26 -7.11
N TRP A 256 -5.40 7.38 -7.91
CA TRP A 256 -6.21 6.27 -7.43
C TRP A 256 -5.28 5.08 -7.18
N VAL A 257 -5.26 4.57 -5.95
CA VAL A 257 -4.43 3.42 -5.58
C VAL A 257 -5.28 2.17 -5.53
N TRP A 258 -4.92 1.20 -6.37
CA TRP A 258 -5.50 -0.12 -6.38
C TRP A 258 -4.66 -1.06 -5.53
N ASN A 259 -5.30 -1.76 -4.58
CA ASN A 259 -4.70 -2.88 -3.89
C ASN A 259 -5.32 -4.21 -4.33
N ALA A 260 -4.48 -5.23 -4.48
CA ALA A 260 -4.88 -6.55 -4.95
C ALA A 260 -5.79 -7.33 -3.98
N GLU A 261 -5.79 -6.96 -2.69
CA GLU A 261 -6.58 -7.57 -1.61
C GLU A 261 -7.88 -6.78 -1.34
N ASP A 262 -8.53 -6.38 -2.44
CA ASP A 262 -9.87 -5.77 -2.51
C ASP A 262 -10.04 -4.50 -1.65
N HIS A 263 -9.06 -3.60 -1.77
CA HIS A 263 -9.17 -2.25 -1.20
C HIS A 263 -8.63 -1.22 -2.18
N VAL A 264 -9.14 0.01 -2.08
CA VAL A 264 -8.72 1.12 -2.92
C VAL A 264 -8.75 2.41 -2.11
N TRP A 265 -7.84 3.33 -2.42
CA TRP A 265 -7.74 4.62 -1.72
C TRP A 265 -7.09 5.68 -2.60
N THR A 266 -6.81 6.84 -2.02
CA THR A 266 -6.33 8.02 -2.73
C THR A 266 -4.90 8.37 -2.32
N GLU A 267 -4.08 8.86 -3.24
CA GLU A 267 -2.90 9.65 -2.88
C GLU A 267 -3.01 11.05 -3.48
N VAL A 268 -2.61 12.07 -2.73
CA VAL A 268 -2.51 13.45 -3.22
C VAL A 268 -1.06 13.92 -3.17
N TYR A 269 -0.62 14.68 -4.16
CA TYR A 269 0.75 15.20 -4.16
C TYR A 269 0.82 16.50 -3.35
N SER A 270 1.51 16.47 -2.23
CA SER A 270 1.80 17.68 -1.45
C SER A 270 2.97 18.42 -2.09
N VAL A 271 2.71 19.60 -2.66
CA VAL A 271 3.77 20.48 -3.18
C VAL A 271 4.68 20.94 -2.05
N HIS A 272 4.11 21.20 -0.87
CA HIS A 272 4.84 21.62 0.33
C HIS A 272 5.82 20.54 0.82
N ARG A 273 5.36 19.28 0.92
CA ARG A 273 6.21 18.14 1.34
C ARG A 273 7.02 17.53 0.21
N LYS A 274 6.75 17.90 -1.04
CA LYS A 274 7.39 17.37 -2.26
C LYS A 274 7.29 15.85 -2.39
N ARG A 275 6.16 15.27 -1.97
CA ARG A 275 5.89 13.83 -2.06
C ARG A 275 4.39 13.55 -2.15
N TRP A 276 4.06 12.33 -2.55
CA TRP A 276 2.72 11.79 -2.44
C TRP A 276 2.36 11.50 -0.98
N VAL A 277 1.10 11.79 -0.63
CA VAL A 277 0.53 11.64 0.69
C VAL A 277 -0.65 10.68 0.58
N HIS A 278 -0.66 9.65 1.42
CA HIS A 278 -1.77 8.70 1.53
C HIS A 278 -3.01 9.40 2.08
N VAL A 279 -4.17 9.14 1.47
CA VAL A 279 -5.47 9.59 1.94
C VAL A 279 -6.50 8.47 1.79
N ASP A 280 -7.11 8.05 2.91
CA ASP A 280 -8.25 7.13 2.89
C ASP A 280 -9.50 7.85 3.36
N ALA A 281 -10.42 8.07 2.42
CA ALA A 281 -11.70 8.74 2.67
C ALA A 281 -12.63 7.93 3.57
N CYS A 282 -12.59 6.59 3.47
CA CYS A 282 -13.41 5.72 4.29
C CYS A 282 -13.01 5.82 5.76
N GLU A 283 -11.75 6.14 6.05
CA GLU A 283 -11.17 6.13 7.40
C GLU A 283 -10.85 7.53 7.93
N GLU A 284 -11.10 8.58 7.15
CA GLU A 284 -10.61 9.95 7.44
C GLU A 284 -9.09 10.01 7.68
N ALA A 285 -8.34 9.12 7.04
CA ALA A 285 -6.94 8.92 7.38
C ALA A 285 -6.02 9.75 6.47
N TRP A 286 -5.35 10.73 7.05
CA TRP A 286 -4.32 11.55 6.38
C TRP A 286 -2.91 11.08 6.72
N ASP A 287 -2.10 10.77 5.70
CA ASP A 287 -0.68 10.38 5.81
C ASP A 287 -0.40 9.19 6.74
N LYS A 288 -1.31 8.20 6.73
CA LYS A 288 -1.20 6.96 7.52
C LYS A 288 -1.06 5.72 6.62
N PRO A 289 0.00 5.58 5.80
CA PRO A 289 0.14 4.46 4.88
C PRO A 289 0.28 3.09 5.57
N ARG A 290 0.61 3.05 6.87
CA ARG A 290 0.68 1.79 7.64
C ARG A 290 -0.66 1.37 8.26
N LEU A 291 -1.74 2.11 7.98
CA LEU A 291 -3.08 1.81 8.49
C LEU A 291 -3.50 0.37 8.15
N TYR A 292 -3.26 -0.07 6.92
CA TYR A 292 -3.71 -1.37 6.44
C TYR A 292 -2.86 -2.53 6.99
N THR A 293 -1.55 -2.32 7.12
CA THR A 293 -0.64 -3.38 7.58
C THR A 293 -0.57 -3.44 9.09
N ASP A 294 -0.13 -2.36 9.74
CA ASP A 294 0.11 -2.34 11.18
C ASP A 294 -1.21 -2.17 11.93
N GLY A 295 -2.14 -1.39 11.37
CA GLY A 295 -3.44 -1.14 11.98
C GLY A 295 -4.41 -2.31 11.80
N TRP A 296 -4.62 -2.77 10.57
CA TRP A 296 -5.59 -3.85 10.28
C TRP A 296 -4.98 -5.26 10.24
N GLY A 297 -3.65 -5.38 10.27
CA GLY A 297 -2.97 -6.67 10.17
C GLY A 297 -3.03 -7.28 8.77
N LYS A 298 -3.37 -6.52 7.71
CA LYS A 298 -3.47 -7.08 6.35
C LYS A 298 -2.07 -7.42 5.80
N LYS A 299 -2.02 -8.51 5.03
CA LYS A 299 -0.90 -8.81 4.14
C LYS A 299 -1.24 -8.35 2.74
N LEU A 300 -0.35 -7.56 2.11
CA LEU A 300 -0.62 -6.94 0.81
C LEU A 300 0.41 -7.39 -0.23
N SER A 301 -0.03 -7.65 -1.46
CA SER A 301 0.87 -8.05 -2.55
C SER A 301 1.19 -6.88 -3.49
N TYR A 302 0.16 -6.23 -4.05
CA TYR A 302 0.31 -5.11 -4.97
C TYR A 302 -0.50 -3.91 -4.49
N CYS A 303 0.13 -2.74 -4.46
CA CYS A 303 -0.51 -1.44 -4.36
C CYS A 303 -0.02 -0.61 -5.54
N ILE A 304 -0.84 -0.47 -6.58
CA ILE A 304 -0.48 0.24 -7.81
C ILE A 304 -1.26 1.54 -7.87
N ALA A 305 -0.54 2.65 -7.96
CA ALA A 305 -1.12 3.98 -8.04
C ALA A 305 -1.21 4.44 -9.49
N PHE A 306 -2.36 5.00 -9.88
CA PHE A 306 -2.62 5.53 -11.21
C PHE A 306 -3.03 7.01 -11.13
N SER A 307 -2.52 7.85 -12.02
CA SER A 307 -2.96 9.24 -12.21
C SER A 307 -3.06 9.60 -13.69
N ALA A 308 -3.50 10.83 -13.98
CA ALA A 308 -3.40 11.42 -15.31
C ALA A 308 -1.95 11.46 -15.84
N ASP A 309 -0.95 11.46 -14.94
CA ASP A 309 0.48 11.51 -15.30
C ASP A 309 1.11 10.12 -15.56
N GLY A 310 0.42 9.02 -15.23
CA GLY A 310 0.95 7.66 -15.40
C GLY A 310 0.66 6.72 -14.23
N ALA A 311 1.55 5.74 -14.02
CA ALA A 311 1.41 4.73 -12.97
C ALA A 311 2.71 4.54 -12.17
N MET A 312 2.59 4.06 -10.94
CA MET A 312 3.70 3.71 -10.05
C MET A 312 3.33 2.52 -9.15
N ASP A 313 4.25 1.57 -8.98
CA ASP A 313 4.15 0.58 -7.90
C ASP A 313 4.54 1.23 -6.57
N VAL A 314 3.54 1.46 -5.73
CA VAL A 314 3.67 2.10 -4.43
C VAL A 314 3.62 1.09 -3.28
N THR A 315 3.67 -0.23 -3.54
CA THR A 315 3.59 -1.28 -2.50
C THR A 315 4.52 -0.98 -1.32
N ARG A 316 5.76 -0.55 -1.57
CA ARG A 316 6.77 -0.27 -0.52
C ARG A 316 6.41 0.87 0.43
N ARG A 317 5.47 1.75 0.07
CA ARG A 317 4.95 2.79 0.97
C ARG A 317 4.07 2.18 2.07
N TYR A 318 3.31 1.16 1.69
CA TYR A 318 2.28 0.50 2.50
C TYR A 318 2.80 -0.75 3.20
N VAL A 319 3.66 -1.54 2.54
CA VAL A 319 4.31 -2.73 3.10
C VAL A 319 5.74 -2.38 3.48
N ARG A 320 5.93 -1.99 4.75
CA ARG A 320 7.25 -1.62 5.27
C ARG A 320 8.01 -2.80 5.86
N ASP A 321 7.31 -3.76 6.46
CA ASP A 321 7.89 -5.02 6.92
C ASP A 321 7.46 -6.13 5.95
N GLN A 322 8.41 -6.56 5.12
CA GLN A 322 8.17 -7.59 4.10
C GLN A 322 7.94 -8.97 4.73
N THR A 323 8.50 -9.24 5.91
CA THR A 323 8.36 -10.55 6.57
C THR A 323 6.97 -10.74 7.15
N LYS A 324 6.41 -9.68 7.74
CA LYS A 324 5.09 -9.72 8.40
C LYS A 324 3.94 -9.45 7.46
N HIS A 325 4.09 -8.46 6.57
CA HIS A 325 2.97 -7.86 5.86
C HIS A 325 2.99 -8.05 4.34
N ALA A 326 4.00 -8.69 3.77
CA ALA A 326 3.98 -9.00 2.34
C ALA A 326 3.13 -10.24 2.04
N ALA A 327 2.29 -10.13 1.01
CA ALA A 327 1.69 -11.27 0.35
C ALA A 327 2.47 -11.61 -0.95
N PRO A 328 2.43 -12.88 -1.41
CA PRO A 328 3.17 -13.29 -2.61
C PRO A 328 2.83 -12.48 -3.86
N ARG A 329 3.86 -12.04 -4.58
CA ARG A 329 3.73 -11.31 -5.85
C ARG A 329 3.97 -12.23 -7.04
N ASN A 330 2.91 -12.89 -7.49
CA ASN A 330 2.95 -13.95 -8.50
C ASN A 330 2.10 -13.70 -9.77
N ARG A 331 1.67 -12.45 -10.02
CA ARG A 331 0.85 -12.06 -11.19
C ARG A 331 1.71 -11.80 -12.44
N ALA A 332 2.94 -11.34 -12.26
CA ALA A 332 3.96 -11.21 -13.30
C ALA A 332 5.36 -11.13 -12.65
N PRO A 333 6.44 -11.40 -13.39
CA PRO A 333 7.79 -11.06 -12.95
C PRO A 333 7.94 -9.55 -12.67
N GLU A 334 8.74 -9.17 -11.67
CA GLU A 334 8.93 -7.74 -11.30
C GLU A 334 9.46 -6.89 -12.45
N ALA A 335 10.33 -7.44 -13.30
CA ALA A 335 10.82 -6.77 -14.51
C ALA A 335 9.70 -6.44 -15.51
N VAL A 336 8.68 -7.31 -15.59
CA VAL A 336 7.51 -7.12 -16.43
C VAL A 336 6.57 -6.09 -15.83
N LEU A 337 6.34 -6.13 -14.51
CA LEU A 337 5.56 -5.08 -13.85
C LEU A 337 6.19 -3.70 -14.05
N LEU A 338 7.51 -3.59 -13.90
CA LEU A 338 8.24 -2.34 -14.13
C LEU A 338 8.01 -1.82 -15.57
N HIS A 339 8.09 -2.71 -16.56
CA HIS A 339 7.80 -2.37 -17.95
C HIS A 339 6.35 -1.88 -18.15
N ILE A 340 5.36 -2.53 -17.54
CA ILE A 340 3.96 -2.11 -17.62
C ILE A 340 3.77 -0.69 -17.04
N MET A 341 4.45 -0.37 -15.92
CA MET A 341 4.41 0.98 -15.36
C MET A 341 5.04 2.01 -16.30
N ASP A 342 6.19 1.68 -16.89
CA ASP A 342 6.85 2.52 -17.89
C ASP A 342 5.98 2.75 -19.13
N GLU A 343 5.30 1.72 -19.60
CA GLU A 343 4.38 1.78 -20.73
C GLU A 343 3.22 2.73 -20.45
N ILE A 344 2.54 2.58 -19.31
CA ILE A 344 1.44 3.46 -18.92
C ILE A 344 1.93 4.91 -18.78
N ARG A 345 3.09 5.15 -18.16
CA ARG A 345 3.70 6.49 -18.08
C ARG A 345 3.99 7.06 -19.45
N ALA A 346 4.57 6.28 -20.36
CA ALA A 346 4.91 6.72 -21.71
C ALA A 346 3.65 7.16 -22.48
N VAL A 347 2.57 6.38 -22.39
CA VAL A 347 1.28 6.71 -23.01
C VAL A 347 0.73 8.02 -22.44
N ARG A 348 0.68 8.17 -21.10
CA ARG A 348 0.11 9.37 -20.45
C ARG A 348 0.90 10.64 -20.71
N ARG A 349 2.21 10.52 -20.88
CA ARG A 349 3.11 11.67 -21.06
C ARG A 349 3.44 11.94 -22.52
N LYS A 350 2.93 11.17 -23.48
CA LYS A 350 3.31 11.26 -24.90
C LYS A 350 3.26 12.70 -25.42
N ASP A 351 2.16 13.39 -25.18
CA ASP A 351 1.86 14.71 -25.74
C ASP A 351 2.23 15.88 -24.80
N MET A 352 2.93 15.60 -23.70
CA MET A 352 3.39 16.64 -22.76
C MET A 352 4.65 17.37 -23.26
N SER A 353 4.81 18.61 -22.79
CA SER A 353 6.00 19.43 -23.01
C SER A 353 7.27 18.74 -22.49
N LYS A 354 8.45 19.08 -23.05
CA LYS A 354 9.73 18.57 -22.55
C LYS A 354 9.99 19.00 -21.09
N GLN A 355 9.55 20.21 -20.74
CA GLN A 355 9.70 20.76 -19.38
C GLN A 355 8.87 19.97 -18.37
N ASP A 356 7.62 19.64 -18.69
CA ASP A 356 6.76 18.83 -17.82
C ASP A 356 7.27 17.40 -17.67
N LYS A 357 7.70 16.78 -18.78
CA LYS A 357 8.34 15.46 -18.75
C LYS A 357 9.55 15.46 -17.82
N PHE A 358 10.42 16.47 -17.92
CA PHE A 358 11.60 16.60 -17.07
C PHE A 358 11.23 16.76 -15.58
N ARG A 359 10.26 17.64 -15.28
CA ARG A 359 9.76 17.84 -13.91
C ARG A 359 9.19 16.55 -13.32
N LEU A 360 8.31 15.87 -14.05
CA LEU A 360 7.69 14.61 -13.62
C LEU A 360 8.71 13.49 -13.43
N ASN A 361 9.70 13.36 -14.32
CA ASN A 361 10.79 12.39 -14.15
C ASN A 361 11.61 12.67 -12.88
N GLY A 362 11.82 13.95 -12.56
CA GLY A 362 12.46 14.35 -11.29
C GLY A 362 11.64 13.98 -10.06
N GLU A 363 10.31 14.06 -10.14
CA GLU A 363 9.39 13.61 -9.09
C GLU A 363 9.40 12.09 -8.93
N ASP A 364 9.32 11.33 -10.04
CA ASP A 364 9.36 9.87 -10.02
C ASP A 364 10.67 9.34 -9.44
N LEU A 365 11.80 10.01 -9.72
CA LEU A 365 13.10 9.66 -9.14
C LEU A 365 13.13 9.91 -7.63
N ARG A 366 12.52 11.01 -7.15
CA ARG A 366 12.41 11.29 -5.72
C ARG A 366 11.55 10.25 -5.01
N GLU A 367 10.40 9.91 -5.58
CA GLU A 367 9.53 8.86 -5.04
C GLU A 367 10.23 7.50 -5.06
N SER A 368 10.95 7.16 -6.13
CA SER A 368 11.74 5.93 -6.20
C SER A 368 12.78 5.84 -5.09
N LYS A 369 13.44 6.96 -4.75
CA LYS A 369 14.39 7.03 -3.61
C LYS A 369 13.66 6.85 -2.28
N GLU A 370 12.52 7.51 -2.09
CA GLU A 370 11.66 7.36 -0.90
C GLU A 370 11.27 5.88 -0.68
N LEU A 371 10.72 5.24 -1.71
CA LEU A 371 10.24 3.86 -1.67
C LEU A 371 11.37 2.86 -1.39
N ARG A 372 12.55 3.07 -1.97
CA ARG A 372 13.76 2.27 -1.65
C ARG A 372 14.21 2.50 -0.22
N GLY A 373 14.13 3.74 0.26
CA GLY A 373 14.46 4.11 1.64
C GLY A 373 13.68 3.27 2.66
N TYR A 374 12.38 3.05 2.45
CA TYR A 374 11.58 2.21 3.36
C TYR A 374 12.09 0.76 3.45
N VAL A 375 12.51 0.17 2.33
CA VAL A 375 13.07 -1.18 2.30
C VAL A 375 14.40 -1.24 3.02
N ILE A 376 15.29 -0.28 2.75
CA ILE A 376 16.60 -0.20 3.40
C ILE A 376 16.43 -0.04 4.91
N SER A 377 15.53 0.84 5.36
CA SER A 377 15.25 1.03 6.78
C SER A 377 14.69 -0.23 7.45
N SER A 378 13.82 -0.99 6.78
CA SER A 378 13.33 -2.28 7.31
C SER A 378 14.48 -3.26 7.50
N ILE A 379 15.30 -3.46 6.46
CA ILE A 379 16.44 -4.38 6.50
C ILE A 379 17.42 -3.96 7.60
N ALA A 380 17.72 -2.66 7.71
CA ALA A 380 18.60 -2.14 8.74
C ALA A 380 18.06 -2.42 10.16
N ASN A 381 16.76 -2.22 10.39
CA ASN A 381 16.13 -2.54 11.66
C ASN A 381 16.19 -4.03 11.98
N ASP A 382 15.98 -4.89 10.99
CA ASP A 382 16.07 -6.35 11.18
C ASP A 382 17.49 -6.79 11.55
N ILE A 383 18.51 -6.21 10.90
CA ILE A 383 19.92 -6.47 11.21
C ILE A 383 20.28 -6.01 12.64
N ILE A 384 19.82 -4.83 13.06
CA ILE A 384 20.07 -4.31 14.42
C ILE A 384 19.48 -5.23 15.49
N ARG A 385 18.37 -5.92 15.18
CA ARG A 385 17.69 -6.84 16.11
C ARG A 385 18.38 -8.20 16.21
N LEU A 386 19.35 -8.52 15.34
CA LEU A 386 20.12 -9.76 15.43
C LEU A 386 21.06 -9.69 16.65
N LYS A 387 20.90 -10.60 17.61
CA LYS A 387 21.87 -10.73 18.70
C LYS A 387 23.11 -11.46 18.17
N PRO A 388 24.34 -11.09 18.60
CA PRO A 388 25.56 -11.81 18.21
C PRO A 388 25.50 -13.32 18.51
N GLN A 389 24.75 -13.71 19.55
CA GLN A 389 24.55 -15.10 19.95
C GLN A 389 23.71 -15.90 18.94
N ASP A 390 22.74 -15.27 18.26
CA ASP A 390 21.91 -15.91 17.23
C ASP A 390 22.74 -16.18 15.96
N ILE A 391 23.72 -15.31 15.67
CA ILE A 391 24.65 -15.44 14.54
C ILE A 391 25.67 -16.57 14.78
N ILE A 392 26.12 -16.75 16.02
CA ILE A 392 27.10 -17.79 16.39
C ILE A 392 26.45 -19.18 16.44
N ASN A 393 25.19 -19.27 16.86
CA ASN A 393 24.51 -20.56 17.06
C ASN A 393 23.66 -21.04 15.87
N GLY A 394 23.56 -20.26 14.78
CA GLY A 394 22.83 -20.64 13.57
C GLY A 394 21.33 -20.89 13.77
N MET A 395 20.73 -20.35 14.84
CA MET A 395 19.31 -20.51 15.15
C MET A 395 18.47 -19.34 14.59
N PRO A 396 17.25 -19.59 14.08
CA PRO A 396 16.35 -18.53 13.66
C PRO A 396 15.92 -17.67 14.86
N PRO A 397 15.65 -16.36 14.67
CA PRO A 397 15.32 -15.45 15.77
C PRO A 397 14.07 -15.91 16.53
N GLN A 398 14.18 -16.02 17.85
CA GLN A 398 13.08 -16.42 18.74
C GLN A 398 12.19 -15.20 19.05
N GLU A 399 10.89 -15.27 18.76
CA GLU A 399 9.92 -14.20 19.07
C GLU A 399 9.75 -14.03 20.58
N SER A 400 10.36 -12.98 21.15
CA SER A 400 10.29 -12.70 22.59
C SER A 400 9.71 -11.32 22.94
N ASP A 401 8.67 -10.86 22.24
CA ASP A 401 7.97 -9.59 22.56
C ASP A 401 6.43 -9.74 22.57
N LYS A 402 5.90 -10.81 23.15
CA LYS A 402 4.44 -10.97 23.39
C LYS A 402 3.93 -10.33 24.69
N ALA A 403 4.78 -9.69 25.49
CA ALA A 403 4.42 -9.29 26.87
C ALA A 403 4.07 -7.81 27.07
N LEU A 404 4.12 -6.95 26.04
CA LEU A 404 3.76 -5.52 26.16
C LEU A 404 2.58 -5.06 25.31
N GLU A 405 1.98 -5.94 24.51
CA GLU A 405 0.73 -5.67 23.77
C GLU A 405 -0.50 -5.98 24.64
N GLY A 406 -0.52 -5.41 25.85
CA GLY A 406 -1.68 -5.43 26.72
C GLY A 406 -2.69 -4.35 26.30
N ARG A 407 -3.86 -4.81 25.81
CA ARG A 407 -5.11 -4.07 25.53
C ARG A 407 -5.29 -3.55 24.10
N MET A 408 -5.51 -4.47 23.17
CA MET A 408 -6.42 -4.23 22.03
C MET A 408 -7.50 -5.31 21.99
N SER A 409 -8.46 -5.21 22.91
CA SER A 409 -9.79 -5.82 22.71
C SER A 409 -10.54 -4.99 21.66
N GLY A 410 -10.19 -5.16 20.39
CA GLY A 410 -10.86 -4.54 19.25
C GLY A 410 -11.24 -5.54 18.17
N ASN A 411 -10.60 -6.71 18.15
CA ASN A 411 -10.66 -7.61 16.99
C ASN A 411 -12.02 -8.30 16.81
N GLN A 412 -12.76 -8.58 17.89
CA GLN A 412 -14.10 -9.16 17.77
C GLN A 412 -15.21 -8.13 17.54
N ALA A 413 -15.06 -6.89 18.03
CA ALA A 413 -16.04 -5.82 17.81
C ALA A 413 -15.97 -5.28 16.37
N TRP A 414 -14.77 -5.19 15.79
CA TRP A 414 -14.53 -4.73 14.42
C TRP A 414 -15.09 -5.66 13.33
N ILE A 415 -14.99 -6.98 13.54
CA ILE A 415 -15.52 -8.00 12.61
C ILE A 415 -17.05 -8.12 12.78
N ARG A 416 -17.57 -8.04 14.01
CA ARG A 416 -19.02 -8.07 14.28
C ARG A 416 -19.75 -6.82 13.79
N ALA A 417 -19.09 -5.66 13.80
CA ALA A 417 -19.67 -4.40 13.29
C ALA A 417 -19.97 -4.44 11.77
N ARG A 418 -19.37 -5.37 11.02
CA ARG A 418 -19.52 -5.47 9.56
C ARG A 418 -20.25 -6.71 9.05
N ASN A 419 -20.59 -7.66 9.93
CA ASN A 419 -21.31 -8.89 9.56
C ASN A 419 -20.68 -9.63 8.35
N GLU A 420 -19.36 -9.53 8.18
CA GLU A 420 -18.58 -10.18 7.11
C GLU A 420 -18.25 -11.65 7.44
N GLN A 421 -19.09 -12.34 8.22
CA GLN A 421 -19.06 -13.81 8.27
C GLN A 421 -20.02 -14.34 7.21
N GLY A 422 -19.51 -14.49 5.98
CA GLY A 422 -20.16 -15.32 4.99
C GLY A 422 -20.28 -16.75 5.52
N ARG A 423 -21.48 -17.13 5.95
CA ARG A 423 -21.89 -18.53 6.04
C ARG A 423 -21.91 -19.08 4.62
N GLY A 424 -20.92 -19.91 4.28
CA GLY A 424 -20.75 -20.44 2.94
C GLY A 424 -19.80 -21.62 2.86
N GLN A 425 -19.87 -22.56 3.80
CA GLN A 425 -19.46 -23.94 3.55
C GLN A 425 -20.52 -24.88 4.15
N SER A 426 -21.49 -25.25 3.31
CA SER A 426 -22.31 -26.43 3.53
C SER A 426 -21.89 -27.51 2.52
N ASN A 427 -21.21 -28.52 3.06
CA ASN A 427 -21.20 -29.93 2.72
C ASN A 427 -21.06 -30.38 1.25
N GLN A 428 -19.94 -31.05 0.97
CA GLN A 428 -19.99 -32.34 0.29
C GLN A 428 -19.70 -33.43 1.32
N GLN A 429 -20.77 -34.07 1.81
CA GLN A 429 -20.69 -35.37 2.48
C GLN A 429 -20.84 -36.46 1.41
N ASP A 430 -19.83 -37.33 1.36
CA ASP A 430 -19.77 -38.52 0.53
C ASP A 430 -20.81 -39.57 0.99
N PRO A 431 -21.77 -39.99 0.15
CA PRO A 431 -22.77 -40.98 0.52
C PRO A 431 -22.22 -42.38 0.29
N ARG A 432 -21.36 -42.86 1.19
CA ARG A 432 -20.95 -44.27 1.24
C ARG A 432 -20.36 -44.65 2.60
N ASN A 433 -21.21 -44.72 3.62
CA ASN A 433 -21.06 -45.64 4.75
C ASN A 433 -22.29 -45.54 5.66
N GLN A 434 -23.31 -46.35 5.35
CA GLN A 434 -24.24 -46.84 6.35
C GLN A 434 -23.77 -48.24 6.74
N HIS A 435 -23.58 -48.50 8.03
CA HIS A 435 -24.06 -49.73 8.66
C HIS A 435 -24.12 -49.56 10.20
N PRO A 436 -25.02 -50.32 10.86
CA PRO A 436 -25.65 -49.92 12.10
C PRO A 436 -25.00 -50.58 13.33
N HIS A 437 -25.15 -49.96 14.49
CA HIS A 437 -25.66 -50.59 15.72
C HIS A 437 -26.09 -49.53 16.73
#